data_AF-A0A091NES6-F1
#
_entry.id   AF-A0A091NES6-F1
#
_cell.length_a   1.000
_cell.length_b   1.000
_cell.length_c   1.000
_cell.angle_alpha   90.00
_cell.angle_beta   90.00
_cell.angle_gamma   90.00
#
_symmetry.space_group_name_H-M   'P 1'
#
loop_
_entity.id
_entity.type
_entity.pdbx_description
1 polymer ?
#
loop_
_entity_poly.entity_id
_entity_poly.type
_entity_poly.pdbx_seq_one_letter_code
_entity_poly.pdbx_strand_id
1 'polypeptide(L)'
;TDSKSWLPRRGQPPAEENAFMELQSKVKSSLVRILKIRANLTSLQALEGSRELEDIIGVSDASCPLSAEMQKTRVLMSQAELLQRNHRKLPAQEDIQTGTSSAFLKSLLD
;
A
#
# COMPACT_ATOMS: atom_id res chain seq x y z
N THR A 1 62.81 -3.77 -16.16
CA THR A 1 61.44 -3.52 -15.66
C THR A 1 61.32 -4.21 -14.32
N ASP A 2 61.51 -3.44 -13.26
CA ASP A 2 61.71 -3.95 -11.90
C ASP A 2 60.44 -4.54 -11.31
N SER A 3 60.45 -5.85 -11.10
CA SER A 3 59.44 -6.55 -10.31
C SER A 3 59.75 -6.30 -8.83
N LYS A 4 59.13 -5.25 -8.27
CA LYS A 4 59.32 -4.82 -6.88
C LYS A 4 58.60 -5.83 -5.98
N SER A 5 59.36 -6.79 -5.44
CA SER A 5 58.88 -7.78 -4.48
C SER A 5 58.40 -7.07 -3.21
N TRP A 6 57.10 -7.12 -2.95
CA TRP A 6 56.52 -6.68 -1.68
C TRP A 6 56.91 -7.69 -0.59
N LEU A 7 58.03 -7.45 0.08
CA LEU A 7 58.40 -8.19 1.28
C LEU A 7 57.66 -7.57 2.48
N PRO A 8 56.87 -8.35 3.25
CA PRO A 8 56.22 -7.83 4.44
C PRO A 8 57.26 -7.34 5.46
N ARG A 9 57.02 -6.16 6.07
CA ARG A 9 57.92 -5.63 7.10
C ARG A 9 57.83 -6.50 8.35
N ARG A 10 58.99 -6.75 8.98
CA ARG A 10 59.11 -7.48 10.25
C ARG A 10 58.16 -6.85 11.29
N GLY A 11 57.11 -7.60 11.69
CA GLY A 11 56.08 -7.16 12.63
C GLY A 11 54.67 -6.96 12.05
N GLN A 12 54.47 -7.04 10.74
CA GLN A 12 53.12 -7.14 10.16
C GLN A 12 52.64 -8.60 10.19
N PRO A 13 51.44 -8.89 10.73
CA PRO A 13 50.83 -10.20 10.58
C PRO A 13 50.67 -10.54 9.09
N PRO A 14 50.90 -11.79 8.66
CA PRO A 14 50.63 -12.22 7.30
C PRO A 14 49.19 -11.86 6.90
N ALA A 15 48.97 -11.48 5.64
CA ALA A 15 47.64 -11.11 5.13
C ALA A 15 46.59 -12.20 5.40
N GLU A 16 47.00 -13.47 5.42
CA GLU A 16 46.18 -14.62 5.77
C GLU A 16 45.72 -14.61 7.23
N GLU A 17 46.57 -14.20 8.16
CA GLU A 17 46.23 -14.10 9.59
C GLU A 17 45.19 -13.00 9.83
N ASN A 18 45.32 -11.87 9.12
CA ASN A 18 44.31 -10.80 9.15
C ASN A 18 42.97 -11.27 8.56
N ALA A 19 42.98 -12.01 7.44
CA ALA A 19 41.78 -12.55 6.83
C ALA A 19 41.07 -13.57 7.74
N PHE A 20 41.85 -14.42 8.42
CA PHE A 20 41.30 -15.37 9.40
C PHE A 20 40.66 -14.65 10.60
N MET A 21 41.32 -13.62 11.13
CA MET A 21 40.78 -12.80 12.22
C MET A 21 39.49 -12.06 11.80
N GLU A 22 39.45 -11.52 10.59
CA GLU A 22 38.27 -10.88 10.03
C GLU A 22 37.11 -11.89 9.89
N LEU A 23 37.40 -13.09 9.35
CA LEU A 23 36.42 -14.16 9.24
C LEU A 23 35.90 -14.57 10.62
N GLN A 24 36.78 -14.72 11.61
CA GLN A 24 36.37 -15.07 12.97
C GLN A 24 35.43 -14.01 13.57
N SER A 25 35.70 -12.72 13.32
CA SER A 25 34.82 -11.62 13.72
C SER A 25 33.45 -11.70 13.02
N LYS A 26 33.44 -11.97 11.71
CA LYS A 26 32.20 -12.19 10.93
C LYS A 26 31.39 -13.38 11.46
N VAL A 27 32.04 -14.49 11.79
CA VAL A 27 31.39 -15.68 12.38
C VAL A 27 30.77 -15.34 13.74
N LYS A 28 31.53 -14.66 14.63
CA LYS A 28 31.03 -14.25 15.95
C LYS A 28 29.83 -13.30 15.83
N SER A 29 29.89 -12.29 14.97
CA SER A 29 28.77 -11.36 14.76
C SER A 29 27.55 -12.03 14.12
N SER A 30 27.76 -13.00 13.23
CA SER A 30 26.69 -13.81 12.64
C SER A 30 25.99 -14.66 13.70
N LEU A 31 26.74 -15.29 14.60
CA LEU A 31 26.20 -16.11 15.68
C LEU A 31 25.23 -15.31 16.56
N VAL A 32 25.63 -14.09 16.97
CA VAL A 32 24.76 -13.20 17.76
C VAL A 32 23.44 -12.91 17.03
N ARG A 33 23.52 -12.63 15.72
CA ARG A 33 22.34 -12.39 14.88
C ARG A 33 21.44 -13.61 14.79
N ILE A 34 22.01 -14.79 14.56
CA ILE A 34 21.27 -16.06 14.48
C ILE A 34 20.55 -16.36 15.79
N LEU A 35 21.20 -16.15 16.94
CA LEU A 35 20.58 -16.35 18.25
C LEU A 35 19.40 -15.39 18.47
N LYS A 36 19.54 -14.11 18.08
CA LYS A 36 18.44 -13.15 18.14
C LYS A 36 17.26 -13.56 17.25
N ILE A 37 17.54 -13.99 16.01
CA ILE A 37 16.49 -14.48 15.10
C ILE A 37 15.79 -15.69 15.72
N ARG A 38 16.54 -16.65 16.27
CA ARG A 38 15.97 -17.83 16.93
C ARG A 38 15.05 -17.45 18.09
N ALA A 39 15.48 -16.55 18.97
CA ALA A 39 14.65 -16.09 20.08
C ALA A 39 13.35 -15.45 19.59
N ASN A 40 13.43 -14.59 18.57
CA ASN A 40 12.24 -13.97 17.96
C ASN A 40 11.30 -15.02 17.36
N LEU A 41 11.83 -16.03 16.67
CA LEU A 41 11.01 -17.12 16.12
C LEU A 41 10.33 -17.94 17.22
N THR A 42 11.01 -18.23 18.33
CA THR A 42 10.40 -18.88 19.49
C THR A 42 9.28 -18.04 20.09
N SER A 43 9.48 -16.72 20.20
CA SER A 43 8.42 -15.81 20.65
C SER A 43 7.23 -15.79 19.69
N LEU A 44 7.45 -15.77 18.38
CA LEU A 44 6.37 -15.82 17.39
C LEU A 44 5.64 -17.16 17.41
N GLN A 45 6.36 -18.27 17.56
CA GLN A 45 5.77 -19.60 17.68
C GLN A 45 4.88 -19.72 18.93
N ALA A 46 5.26 -19.07 20.04
CA ALA A 46 4.42 -19.03 21.24
C ALA A 46 3.11 -18.25 21.04
N LEU A 47 3.05 -17.37 20.03
CA LEU A 47 1.87 -16.60 19.62
C LEU A 47 1.12 -17.25 18.44
N GLU A 48 1.54 -18.44 18.00
CA GLU A 48 0.90 -19.13 16.88
C GLU A 48 -0.58 -19.42 17.18
N GLY A 49 -1.47 -18.98 16.28
CA GLY A 49 -2.92 -19.12 16.46
C GLY A 49 -3.55 -18.13 17.44
N SER A 50 -2.78 -17.15 17.95
CA SER A 50 -3.29 -16.07 18.81
C SER A 50 -3.58 -14.79 18.02
N ARG A 51 -4.49 -13.95 18.52
CA ARG A 51 -4.81 -12.63 17.92
C ARG A 51 -3.60 -11.70 17.96
N GLU A 52 -2.74 -11.84 18.95
CA GLU A 52 -1.53 -11.04 19.09
C GLU A 52 -0.58 -11.25 17.89
N LEU A 53 -0.52 -12.46 17.32
CA LEU A 53 0.23 -12.69 16.09
C LEU A 53 -0.43 -12.03 14.88
N GLU A 54 -1.75 -12.08 14.78
CA GLU A 54 -2.52 -11.34 13.78
C GLU A 54 -2.32 -9.83 13.92
N ASP A 55 -2.20 -9.27 15.12
CA ASP A 55 -1.96 -7.83 15.30
C ASP A 55 -0.53 -7.44 14.90
N ILE A 56 0.46 -8.32 15.13
CA ILE A 56 1.85 -8.13 14.69
C ILE A 56 1.99 -8.22 13.16
N ILE A 57 1.24 -9.12 12.51
CA ILE A 57 1.29 -9.37 11.06
C ILE A 57 0.28 -8.51 10.27
N GLY A 58 -0.87 -8.24 10.86
CA GLY A 58 -2.15 -8.00 10.21
C GLY A 58 -2.68 -6.57 10.30
N VAL A 59 -1.81 -5.57 10.42
CA VAL A 59 -2.16 -4.21 9.98
C VAL A 59 -2.41 -4.18 8.45
N SER A 60 -2.11 -5.25 7.72
CA SER A 60 -2.26 -5.31 6.27
C SER A 60 -3.70 -5.45 5.73
N ASP A 61 -4.69 -5.84 6.55
CA ASP A 61 -6.08 -6.08 6.08
C ASP A 61 -7.11 -5.06 6.57
N ALA A 62 -6.67 -3.90 7.09
CA ALA A 62 -7.53 -2.72 7.21
C ALA A 62 -7.81 -2.05 5.85
N SER A 63 -7.34 -2.62 4.73
CA SER A 63 -7.88 -2.35 3.41
C SER A 63 -9.29 -2.91 3.35
N CYS A 64 -10.30 -2.06 3.55
CA CYS A 64 -11.71 -2.34 3.24
C CYS A 64 -11.79 -3.30 2.05
N PRO A 65 -12.49 -4.46 2.14
CA PRO A 65 -12.47 -5.45 1.08
C PRO A 65 -12.79 -4.76 -0.24
N LEU A 66 -11.83 -4.71 -1.17
CA LEU A 66 -11.96 -4.01 -2.45
C LEU A 66 -13.28 -4.40 -3.14
N SER A 67 -13.73 -5.64 -2.96
CA SER A 67 -15.02 -6.16 -3.40
C SER A 67 -16.23 -5.40 -2.84
N ALA A 68 -16.24 -5.05 -1.55
CA ALA A 68 -17.31 -4.28 -0.91
C ALA A 68 -17.36 -2.85 -1.45
N GLU A 69 -16.21 -2.22 -1.65
CA GLU A 69 -16.11 -0.87 -2.21
C GLU A 69 -16.52 -0.86 -3.70
N MET A 70 -16.04 -1.82 -4.50
CA MET A 70 -16.45 -2.00 -5.89
C MET A 70 -17.95 -2.26 -6.04
N GLN A 71 -18.55 -3.03 -5.11
CA GLN A 71 -19.99 -3.28 -5.12
C GLN A 71 -20.79 -1.99 -4.86
N LYS A 72 -20.36 -1.15 -3.90
CA LYS A 72 -20.97 0.16 -3.65
C LYS A 72 -20.89 1.06 -4.88
N THR A 73 -19.73 1.12 -5.54
CA THR A 73 -19.56 1.92 -6.76
C THR A 73 -20.49 1.45 -7.88
N ARG A 74 -20.63 0.13 -8.09
CA ARG A 74 -21.56 -0.42 -9.08
C ARG A 74 -23.00 0.00 -8.83
N VAL A 75 -23.46 -0.07 -7.57
CA VAL A 75 -24.82 0.36 -7.19
C VAL A 75 -25.01 1.85 -7.49
N LEU A 76 -24.07 2.69 -7.07
CA LEU A 76 -24.14 4.14 -7.30
C LEU A 76 -24.12 4.51 -8.78
N MET A 77 -23.28 3.85 -9.59
CA MET A 77 -23.26 4.06 -11.04
C MET A 77 -24.60 3.68 -11.69
N SER A 78 -25.19 2.55 -11.30
CA SER A 78 -26.49 2.13 -11.84
C SER A 78 -27.61 3.12 -11.49
N GLN A 79 -27.58 3.70 -10.28
CA GLN A 79 -28.52 4.72 -9.86
C GLN A 79 -28.29 6.04 -10.62
N ALA A 80 -27.05 6.44 -10.81
CA ALA A 80 -26.71 7.64 -11.59
C ALA A 80 -27.15 7.50 -13.06
N GLU A 81 -26.98 6.34 -13.68
CA GLU A 81 -27.49 6.09 -15.03
C GLU A 81 -29.02 6.18 -15.11
N LEU A 82 -29.72 5.65 -14.11
CA LEU A 82 -31.19 5.73 -14.05
C LEU A 82 -31.65 7.19 -13.94
N LEU A 83 -30.98 7.99 -13.11
CA LEU A 83 -31.25 9.42 -12.98
C LEU A 83 -30.97 10.17 -14.29
N GLN A 84 -29.87 9.87 -14.99
CA GLN A 84 -29.58 10.45 -16.30
C GLN A 84 -30.64 10.07 -17.34
N ARG A 85 -31.09 8.82 -17.37
CA ARG A 85 -32.17 8.38 -18.27
C ARG A 85 -33.48 9.10 -17.97
N ASN A 86 -33.82 9.29 -16.70
CA ASN A 86 -35.02 10.02 -16.30
C ASN A 86 -34.92 11.52 -16.62
N HIS A 87 -33.75 12.14 -16.47
CA HIS A 87 -33.52 13.52 -16.92
C HIS A 87 -33.58 13.68 -18.44
N ARG A 88 -33.15 12.68 -19.21
CA ARG A 88 -33.27 12.68 -20.68
C ARG A 88 -34.70 12.41 -21.17
N LYS A 89 -35.56 11.86 -20.31
CA LYS A 89 -36.95 11.46 -20.62
C LYS A 89 -38.00 12.44 -20.09
N LEU A 90 -37.60 13.47 -19.34
CA LEU A 90 -38.43 14.67 -19.21
C LEU A 90 -38.65 15.19 -20.64
N PRO A 91 -39.90 15.47 -21.07
CA PRO A 91 -40.12 16.03 -22.39
C PRO A 91 -39.21 17.26 -22.48
N ALA A 92 -38.36 17.29 -23.51
CA ALA A 92 -37.73 18.53 -23.94
C ALA A 92 -38.86 19.56 -23.92
N GLN A 93 -38.75 20.49 -22.97
CA GLN A 93 -39.73 21.51 -22.67
C GLN A 93 -40.24 21.99 -24.01
N GLU A 94 -41.47 21.60 -24.35
CA GLU A 94 -42.10 22.04 -25.59
C GLU A 94 -41.95 23.55 -25.54
N ASP A 95 -41.27 24.08 -26.56
CA ASP A 95 -41.06 25.50 -26.74
C ASP A 95 -42.44 26.16 -26.67
N ILE A 96 -42.82 26.63 -25.47
CA ILE A 96 -43.93 27.55 -25.32
C ILE A 96 -43.39 28.83 -25.93
N GLN A 97 -43.67 28.96 -27.24
CA GLN A 97 -43.53 30.14 -28.03
C GLN A 97 -43.89 31.34 -27.14
N THR A 98 -42.88 32.12 -26.80
CA THR A 98 -42.93 33.15 -25.76
C THR A 98 -43.96 34.21 -26.14
N GLY A 99 -45.23 33.97 -25.80
CA GLY A 99 -46.19 35.03 -25.58
C GLY A 99 -45.57 35.94 -24.53
N THR A 100 -45.46 37.23 -24.83
CA THR A 100 -44.75 38.21 -23.99
C THR A 100 -45.13 38.02 -22.52
N SER A 101 -44.20 38.26 -21.59
CA SER A 101 -44.42 38.07 -20.14
C SER A 101 -45.70 38.75 -19.62
N SER A 102 -46.17 39.80 -20.30
CA SER A 102 -47.45 40.46 -20.05
C SER A 102 -48.69 39.58 -20.32
N ALA A 103 -48.66 38.69 -21.30
CA ALA A 103 -49.77 37.78 -21.61
C ALA A 103 -49.94 36.73 -20.50
N PHE A 104 -48.84 36.22 -19.95
CA PHE A 104 -48.86 35.32 -18.81
C PHE A 104 -49.48 35.99 -17.57
N LEU A 105 -49.04 37.20 -17.22
CA LEU A 105 -49.57 37.92 -16.06
C LEU A 105 -51.07 38.22 -16.19
N LYS A 106 -51.58 38.50 -17.40
CA LYS A 106 -53.01 38.69 -17.62
C LYS A 106 -53.83 37.43 -17.40
N SER A 107 -53.31 36.24 -17.72
CA SER A 107 -54.04 34.98 -17.52
C SER A 107 -54.25 34.60 -16.05
N LEU A 108 -53.48 35.17 -15.12
CA LEU A 108 -53.62 34.93 -13.68
C LEU A 108 -54.72 35.79 -13.02
N LEU A 109 -55.30 36.73 -13.78
CA LEU A 109 -56.29 37.70 -13.32
C LEU A 109 -57.71 37.43 -13.85
N ASP A 110 -57.87 36.41 -14.71
CA ASP A 110 -59.17 35.80 -15.07
C ASP A 110 -59.49 34.63 -14.12
#